data_AF-A0A7L0P1T4-F1
#
_entry.id   AF-A0A7L0P1T4-F1
#
_cell.length_a   1.000
_cell.length_b   1.000
_cell.length_c   1.000
_cell.angle_alpha   90.00
_cell.angle_beta   90.00
_cell.angle_gamma   90.00
#
_symmetry.space_group_name_H-M   'P 1'
#
loop_
_entity.id
_entity.type
_entity.pdbx_description
1 polymer ?
#
loop_
_entity_poly.entity_id
_entity_poly.type
_entity_poly.pdbx_seq_one_letter_code
_entity_poly.pdbx_strand_id
1 'polypeptide(L)'
;FTEPSPVLDLKAEYVGVTSVNLTWTVSDAASDSYTYRIEVANGTSVRNVMSSFTRAEITELIPGTMYNFTVFAVANDSETEGEGVSIILYTKPSPVLDLKAEYVGVTSVNLTWTVSDAASNSYTYRIEVVNGTSVRNLTSSVNKIEITELIPGTMYNFTVFAVANDSETEGEGVSIILYTKPSPVLDLKAEYVGTDKVNLTWVMNDTASDSYTYRIEVMNITSIRNLTSSVTRVEITELIPGTMYIFTVFAVASVSQMEGEGVSRILYT
;
A
#
# COMPACT_ATOMS: atom_id res chain seq x y z
N PHE A 1 20.84 -44.10 -28.64
CA PHE A 1 21.74 -43.43 -27.68
C PHE A 1 21.46 -44.04 -26.30
N THR A 2 22.27 -43.78 -25.27
CA THR A 2 21.93 -44.20 -23.90
C THR A 2 20.97 -43.18 -23.29
N GLU A 3 20.08 -43.66 -22.43
CA GLU A 3 19.19 -42.79 -21.65
C GLU A 3 20.01 -41.87 -20.73
N PRO A 4 19.82 -40.53 -20.82
CA PRO A 4 20.46 -39.59 -19.91
C PRO A 4 20.05 -39.83 -18.44
N SER A 5 20.96 -39.60 -17.50
CA SER A 5 20.58 -39.51 -16.09
C SER A 5 19.69 -38.28 -15.84
N PRO A 6 18.83 -38.31 -14.79
CA PRO A 6 18.07 -37.13 -14.38
C PRO A 6 18.98 -35.95 -14.06
N VAL A 7 18.49 -34.73 -14.32
CA VAL A 7 19.17 -33.51 -13.87
C VAL A 7 19.22 -33.45 -12.34
N LEU A 8 20.19 -32.73 -11.80
CA LEU A 8 20.39 -32.58 -10.35
C LEU A 8 20.24 -31.10 -9.95
N ASP A 9 20.05 -30.86 -8.66
CA ASP A 9 20.00 -29.50 -8.06
C ASP A 9 19.07 -28.50 -8.78
N LEU A 10 17.92 -28.99 -9.30
CA LEU A 10 16.95 -28.14 -9.97
C LEU A 10 16.42 -27.07 -8.99
N LYS A 11 16.59 -25.81 -9.35
CA LYS A 11 16.16 -24.66 -8.55
C LYS A 11 15.76 -23.48 -9.41
N ALA A 12 14.92 -22.60 -8.87
CA ALA A 12 14.64 -21.30 -9.44
C ALA A 12 15.65 -20.27 -8.92
N GLU A 13 16.43 -19.67 -9.81
CA GLU A 13 17.32 -18.54 -9.46
C GLU A 13 16.55 -17.22 -9.40
N TYR A 14 15.47 -17.11 -10.17
CA TYR A 14 14.62 -15.93 -10.19
C TYR A 14 13.16 -16.32 -10.42
N VAL A 15 12.27 -15.68 -9.67
CA VAL A 15 10.81 -15.79 -9.81
C VAL A 15 10.26 -14.38 -9.95
N GLY A 16 9.78 -14.08 -11.15
CA GLY A 16 9.16 -12.82 -11.52
C GLY A 16 7.64 -12.91 -11.64
N VAL A 17 7.06 -11.84 -12.18
CA VAL A 17 5.60 -11.72 -12.38
C VAL A 17 5.14 -12.58 -13.55
N THR A 18 5.87 -12.58 -14.65
CA THR A 18 5.53 -13.35 -15.88
C THR A 18 6.67 -14.24 -16.37
N SER A 19 7.74 -14.38 -15.58
CA SER A 19 8.88 -15.22 -15.94
C SER A 19 9.54 -15.88 -14.74
N VAL A 20 10.21 -17.01 -15.00
CA VAL A 20 10.99 -17.78 -14.03
C VAL A 20 12.29 -18.22 -14.68
N ASN A 21 13.41 -18.07 -13.97
CA ASN A 21 14.71 -18.59 -14.41
C ASN A 21 15.06 -19.83 -13.60
N LEU A 22 15.17 -20.96 -14.29
CA LEU A 22 15.55 -22.25 -13.71
C LEU A 22 17.01 -22.55 -14.00
N THR A 23 17.67 -23.22 -13.06
CA THR A 23 19.00 -23.81 -13.23
C THR A 23 19.05 -25.21 -12.65
N TRP A 24 19.94 -26.02 -13.19
CA TRP A 24 20.19 -27.39 -12.75
C TRP A 24 21.63 -27.78 -13.06
N THR A 25 22.05 -28.96 -12.60
CA THR A 25 23.35 -29.55 -12.88
C THR A 25 23.18 -30.93 -13.51
N VAL A 26 24.23 -31.44 -14.16
CA VAL A 26 24.25 -32.78 -14.76
C VAL A 26 25.60 -33.43 -14.45
N SER A 27 25.59 -34.70 -14.07
CA SER A 27 26.78 -35.48 -13.71
C SER A 27 27.24 -36.46 -14.79
N ASP A 28 26.47 -36.61 -15.87
CA ASP A 28 26.79 -37.50 -16.98
C ASP A 28 28.03 -37.03 -17.75
N ALA A 29 28.90 -37.98 -18.08
CA ALA A 29 30.09 -37.72 -18.89
C ALA A 29 29.78 -37.24 -20.32
N ALA A 30 28.58 -37.53 -20.83
CA ALA A 30 28.12 -37.11 -22.16
C ALA A 30 27.28 -35.81 -22.15
N SER A 31 27.19 -35.13 -21.00
CA SER A 31 26.29 -33.99 -20.77
C SER A 31 26.53 -32.78 -21.69
N ASP A 32 27.75 -32.60 -22.21
CA ASP A 32 28.08 -31.55 -23.18
C ASP A 32 27.27 -31.64 -24.49
N SER A 33 26.68 -32.80 -24.78
CA SER A 33 25.88 -33.05 -25.99
C SER A 33 24.37 -33.04 -25.76
N TYR A 34 23.93 -32.83 -24.52
CA TYR A 34 22.52 -32.89 -24.16
C TYR A 34 21.80 -31.59 -24.49
N THR A 35 20.53 -31.71 -24.81
CA THR A 35 19.56 -30.61 -24.74
C THR A 35 18.56 -30.91 -23.62
N TYR A 36 17.76 -29.92 -23.26
CA TYR A 36 16.83 -30.04 -22.15
C TYR A 36 15.43 -29.64 -22.60
N ARG A 37 14.46 -30.51 -22.31
CA ARG A 37 13.04 -30.20 -22.45
C ARG A 37 12.50 -29.83 -21.07
N ILE A 38 11.92 -28.65 -20.98
CA ILE A 38 11.26 -28.15 -19.78
C ILE A 38 9.76 -28.19 -20.04
N GLU A 39 9.07 -29.10 -19.36
CA GLU A 39 7.62 -29.12 -19.32
C GLU A 39 7.12 -28.10 -18.31
N VAL A 40 6.27 -27.18 -18.76
CA VAL A 40 5.67 -26.12 -17.97
C VAL A 40 4.18 -26.43 -17.83
N ALA A 41 3.76 -26.87 -16.64
CA ALA A 41 2.40 -27.29 -16.37
C ALA A 41 1.70 -26.35 -15.38
N ASN A 42 0.44 -26.01 -15.69
CA ASN A 42 -0.47 -25.27 -14.82
C ASN A 42 -1.89 -25.83 -15.01
N GLY A 43 -2.37 -26.58 -14.01
CA GLY A 43 -3.62 -27.32 -14.11
C GLY A 43 -3.60 -28.31 -15.27
N THR A 44 -4.47 -28.11 -16.27
CA THR A 44 -4.53 -28.93 -17.49
C THR A 44 -3.71 -28.35 -18.65
N SER A 45 -3.19 -27.13 -18.52
CA SER A 45 -2.35 -26.50 -19.54
C SER A 45 -0.92 -26.99 -19.41
N VAL A 46 -0.36 -27.50 -20.51
CA VAL A 46 1.01 -27.99 -20.58
C VAL A 46 1.66 -27.46 -21.85
N ARG A 47 2.89 -26.96 -21.74
CA ARG A 47 3.73 -26.63 -22.89
C ARG A 47 5.19 -26.98 -22.63
N ASN A 48 5.96 -27.15 -23.71
CA ASN A 48 7.38 -27.46 -23.63
C ASN A 48 8.22 -26.25 -24.03
N VAL A 49 9.32 -26.03 -23.31
CA VAL A 49 10.39 -25.09 -23.64
C VAL A 49 11.67 -25.90 -23.82
N MET A 50 12.46 -25.60 -24.86
CA MET A 50 13.74 -26.28 -25.09
C MET A 50 14.89 -25.37 -24.67
N SER A 51 15.94 -25.95 -24.09
CA SER A 51 17.20 -25.25 -23.79
C SER A 51 18.40 -26.10 -24.18
N SER A 52 19.44 -25.45 -24.69
CA SER A 52 20.76 -26.07 -24.95
C SER A 52 21.73 -25.91 -23.78
N PHE A 53 21.28 -25.32 -22.68
CA PHE A 53 22.10 -25.04 -21.51
C PHE A 53 21.42 -25.61 -20.26
N THR A 54 22.19 -25.76 -19.17
CA THR A 54 21.68 -26.15 -17.85
C THR A 54 20.95 -25.01 -17.11
N ARG A 55 20.27 -24.18 -17.89
CA ARG A 55 19.41 -23.07 -17.45
C ARG A 55 18.34 -22.80 -18.49
N ALA A 56 17.21 -22.29 -18.05
CA ALA A 56 16.15 -21.80 -18.94
C ALA A 56 15.45 -20.59 -18.33
N GLU A 57 15.15 -19.60 -19.17
CA GLU A 57 14.19 -18.55 -18.87
C GLU A 57 12.84 -18.96 -19.47
N ILE A 58 11.83 -19.08 -18.63
CA ILE A 58 10.46 -19.37 -19.03
C ILE A 58 9.67 -18.07 -18.90
N THR A 59 9.21 -17.50 -20.01
CA THR A 59 8.43 -16.25 -20.08
C THR A 59 6.94 -16.52 -20.28
N GLU A 60 6.10 -15.49 -20.40
CA GLU A 60 4.66 -15.62 -20.69
C GLU A 60 3.88 -16.44 -19.66
N LEU A 61 4.33 -16.44 -18.41
CA LEU A 61 3.61 -17.04 -17.30
C LEU A 61 2.51 -16.09 -16.80
N ILE A 62 1.45 -16.65 -16.24
CA ILE A 62 0.37 -15.90 -15.61
C ILE A 62 0.84 -15.46 -14.22
N PRO A 63 0.68 -14.18 -13.82
CA PRO A 63 1.02 -13.69 -12.48
C PRO A 63 0.31 -14.45 -11.36
N GLY A 64 0.94 -14.52 -10.19
CA GLY A 64 0.36 -15.08 -8.96
C GLY A 64 -0.13 -16.53 -9.08
N THR A 65 0.41 -17.30 -10.02
CA THR A 65 -0.12 -18.61 -10.40
C THR A 65 0.89 -19.72 -10.16
N MET A 66 0.41 -20.86 -9.67
CA MET A 66 1.22 -22.05 -9.44
C MET A 66 1.60 -22.72 -10.75
N TYR A 67 2.88 -23.05 -10.90
CA TYR A 67 3.41 -23.85 -11.99
C TYR A 67 4.21 -25.04 -11.45
N ASN A 68 4.08 -26.18 -12.13
CA ASN A 68 5.01 -27.30 -11.99
C ASN A 68 5.95 -27.30 -13.21
N PHE A 69 7.25 -27.19 -12.96
CA PHE A 69 8.28 -27.21 -13.99
C PHE A 69 9.03 -28.53 -13.90
N THR A 70 9.00 -29.33 -14.96
CA THR A 70 9.72 -30.61 -15.02
C THR A 70 10.80 -30.56 -16.09
N VAL A 71 12.05 -30.80 -15.72
CA VAL A 71 13.20 -30.77 -16.64
C VAL A 71 13.63 -32.18 -16.99
N PHE A 72 13.69 -32.48 -18.28
CA PHE A 72 14.17 -33.74 -18.84
C PHE A 72 15.47 -33.49 -19.61
N ALA A 73 16.50 -34.31 -19.36
CA ALA A 73 17.68 -34.35 -20.20
C ALA A 73 17.39 -35.17 -21.46
N VAL A 74 17.75 -34.64 -22.63
CA VAL A 74 17.52 -35.25 -23.93
C VAL A 74 18.87 -35.48 -24.59
N ALA A 75 19.14 -36.72 -25.00
CA ALA A 75 20.37 -37.08 -25.68
C ALA A 75 20.47 -36.36 -27.04
N ASN A 76 21.67 -36.37 -27.63
CA ASN A 76 21.94 -35.67 -28.90
C ASN A 76 21.11 -36.17 -30.10
N ASP A 77 20.45 -37.33 -30.01
CA ASP A 77 19.48 -37.78 -31.01
C ASP A 77 18.14 -37.03 -30.97
N SER A 78 17.92 -36.17 -29.96
CA SER A 78 16.69 -35.43 -29.75
C SER A 78 15.44 -36.31 -29.52
N GLU A 79 15.64 -37.60 -29.22
CA GLU A 79 14.56 -38.57 -29.03
C GLU A 79 14.67 -39.29 -27.68
N THR A 80 15.89 -39.61 -27.24
CA THR A 80 16.09 -40.35 -25.99
C THR A 80 16.04 -39.38 -24.80
N GLU A 81 14.95 -39.42 -24.02
CA GLU A 81 14.76 -38.62 -22.81
C GLU A 81 15.05 -39.43 -21.54
N GLY A 82 15.70 -38.81 -20.56
CA GLY A 82 15.89 -39.37 -19.22
C GLY A 82 14.72 -39.07 -18.28
N GLU A 83 14.85 -39.49 -17.02
CA GLU A 83 13.87 -39.20 -15.97
C GLU A 83 13.75 -37.69 -15.70
N GLY A 84 12.52 -37.20 -15.57
CA GLY A 84 12.22 -35.80 -15.32
C GLY A 84 12.31 -35.42 -13.85
N VAL A 85 12.86 -34.23 -13.56
CA VAL A 85 12.91 -33.68 -12.20
C VAL A 85 12.05 -32.43 -12.12
N SER A 86 11.21 -32.35 -11.08
CA SER A 86 10.19 -31.31 -10.95
C SER A 86 10.47 -30.30 -9.83
N ILE A 87 10.06 -29.07 -10.03
CA ILE A 87 9.94 -28.03 -9.00
C ILE A 87 8.59 -27.30 -9.13
N ILE A 88 7.91 -27.07 -8.01
CA ILE A 88 6.63 -26.36 -7.95
C ILE A 88 6.84 -25.01 -7.29
N LEU A 89 6.34 -23.94 -7.92
CA LEU A 89 6.42 -22.58 -7.40
C LEU A 89 5.30 -21.69 -7.95
N TYR A 90 5.01 -20.59 -7.25
CA TYR A 90 4.11 -19.55 -7.72
C TYR A 90 4.91 -18.44 -8.38
N THR A 91 4.42 -17.91 -9.51
CA THR A 91 4.88 -16.62 -10.02
C THR A 91 4.44 -15.50 -9.08
N LYS A 92 5.15 -14.37 -9.09
CA LYS A 92 4.76 -13.22 -8.29
C LYS A 92 3.44 -12.61 -8.81
N PRO A 93 2.51 -12.21 -7.94
CA PRO A 93 1.39 -11.37 -8.32
C PRO A 93 1.83 -10.08 -9.01
N SER A 94 0.97 -9.53 -9.87
CA SER A 94 1.18 -8.17 -10.37
C SER A 94 1.06 -7.16 -9.23
N PRO A 95 1.78 -6.02 -9.27
CA PRO A 95 1.55 -4.94 -8.33
C PRO A 95 0.08 -4.46 -8.40
N VAL A 96 -0.44 -3.99 -7.27
CA VAL A 96 -1.76 -3.35 -7.26
C VAL A 96 -1.71 -2.05 -8.08
N LEU A 97 -2.84 -1.65 -8.62
CA LEU A 97 -3.01 -0.44 -9.42
C LEU A 97 -3.96 0.53 -8.72
N ASP A 98 -3.94 1.79 -9.15
CA ASP A 98 -4.87 2.84 -8.69
C ASP A 98 -5.02 2.93 -7.16
N LEU A 99 -3.94 2.69 -6.41
CA LEU A 99 -3.96 2.79 -4.95
C LEU A 99 -4.29 4.22 -4.54
N LYS A 100 -5.41 4.37 -3.83
CA LYS A 100 -5.93 5.67 -3.40
C LYS A 100 -6.62 5.58 -2.05
N ALA A 101 -6.73 6.72 -1.37
CA ALA A 101 -7.58 6.86 -0.21
C ALA A 101 -8.98 7.34 -0.64
N GLU A 102 -10.01 6.57 -0.30
CA GLU A 102 -11.41 7.01 -0.44
C GLU A 102 -11.85 7.89 0.72
N TYR A 103 -11.25 7.67 1.89
CA TYR A 103 -11.53 8.45 3.08
C TYR A 103 -10.26 8.62 3.92
N VAL A 104 -10.08 9.84 4.43
CA VAL A 104 -9.02 10.17 5.39
C VAL A 104 -9.68 10.90 6.56
N GLY A 105 -9.73 10.21 7.70
CA GLY A 105 -10.28 10.70 8.95
C GLY A 105 -9.22 11.11 9.95
N VAL A 106 -9.67 11.33 11.18
CA VAL A 106 -8.83 11.73 12.31
C VAL A 106 -7.98 10.55 12.80
N THR A 107 -8.56 9.36 12.91
CA THR A 107 -7.88 8.14 13.40
C THR A 107 -8.03 6.94 12.46
N SER A 108 -8.55 7.15 11.25
CA SER A 108 -8.72 6.09 10.26
C SER A 108 -8.52 6.56 8.83
N VAL A 109 -8.14 5.62 7.95
CA VAL A 109 -8.01 5.81 6.51
C VAL A 109 -8.64 4.60 5.80
N ASN A 110 -9.43 4.85 4.77
CA ASN A 110 -9.94 3.80 3.89
C ASN A 110 -9.18 3.83 2.56
N LEU A 111 -8.48 2.75 2.27
CA LEU A 111 -7.74 2.57 1.03
C LEU A 111 -8.50 1.65 0.08
N THR A 112 -8.42 1.97 -1.21
CA THR A 112 -8.86 1.10 -2.30
C THR A 112 -7.81 1.02 -3.39
N TRP A 113 -7.81 -0.11 -4.10
CA TRP A 113 -6.90 -0.38 -5.21
C TRP A 113 -7.59 -1.30 -6.22
N THR A 114 -6.95 -1.52 -7.36
CA THR A 114 -7.38 -2.46 -8.40
C THR A 114 -6.26 -3.45 -8.71
N VAL A 115 -6.60 -4.56 -9.36
CA VAL A 115 -5.62 -5.52 -9.90
C VAL A 115 -6.17 -5.98 -11.25
N SER A 116 -5.31 -6.08 -12.26
CA SER A 116 -5.71 -6.36 -13.64
C SER A 116 -5.19 -7.69 -14.19
N ASP A 117 -4.72 -8.60 -13.34
CA ASP A 117 -4.24 -9.91 -13.76
C ASP A 117 -5.31 -11.00 -13.64
N ALA A 118 -5.12 -12.09 -14.39
CA ALA A 118 -6.13 -13.15 -14.51
C ALA A 118 -6.35 -13.94 -13.22
N ALA A 119 -5.37 -13.94 -12.31
CA ALA A 119 -5.41 -14.66 -11.04
C ALA A 119 -5.90 -13.81 -9.86
N SER A 120 -6.22 -12.52 -10.07
CA SER A 120 -6.50 -11.54 -9.03
C SER A 120 -7.59 -11.95 -8.03
N ASN A 121 -8.56 -12.76 -8.45
CA ASN A 121 -9.65 -13.25 -7.61
C ASN A 121 -9.18 -14.19 -6.49
N SER A 122 -7.98 -14.75 -6.60
CA SER A 122 -7.38 -15.64 -5.61
C SER A 122 -6.45 -14.94 -4.63
N TYR A 123 -6.18 -13.64 -4.84
CA TYR A 123 -5.20 -12.93 -4.04
C TYR A 123 -5.74 -12.53 -2.68
N THR A 124 -4.83 -12.50 -1.73
CA THR A 124 -4.97 -11.68 -0.52
C THR A 124 -4.01 -10.49 -0.62
N TYR A 125 -4.15 -9.54 0.28
CA TYR A 125 -3.34 -8.33 0.29
C TYR A 125 -2.71 -8.15 1.66
N ARG A 126 -1.41 -7.86 1.69
CA ARG A 126 -0.72 -7.37 2.88
C ARG A 126 -0.58 -5.86 2.78
N ILE A 127 -0.95 -5.16 3.84
CA ILE A 127 -0.85 -3.71 3.94
C ILE A 127 0.14 -3.38 5.04
N GLU A 128 1.24 -2.77 4.65
CA GLU A 128 2.25 -2.25 5.56
C GLU A 128 1.95 -0.78 5.85
N VAL A 129 1.84 -0.44 7.13
CA VAL A 129 1.57 0.91 7.62
C VAL A 129 2.81 1.39 8.38
N VAL A 130 3.46 2.41 7.84
CA VAL A 130 4.71 2.96 8.40
C VAL A 130 4.51 4.38 8.89
N ASN A 131 4.93 4.64 10.14
CA ASN A 131 5.06 5.97 10.72
C ASN A 131 6.41 6.09 11.44
N GLY A 132 7.35 6.82 10.83
CA GLY A 132 8.72 6.89 11.34
C GLY A 132 9.36 5.49 11.42
N THR A 133 9.66 5.02 12.62
CA THR A 133 10.22 3.68 12.87
C THR A 133 9.14 2.64 13.21
N SER A 134 7.89 3.03 13.37
CA SER A 134 6.78 2.12 13.65
C SER A 134 6.29 1.48 12.37
N VAL A 135 6.15 0.15 12.39
CA VAL A 135 5.66 -0.66 11.27
C VAL A 135 4.55 -1.57 11.78
N ARG A 136 3.40 -1.54 11.10
CA ARG A 136 2.25 -2.43 11.37
C ARG A 136 1.85 -3.10 10.05
N ASN A 137 1.69 -4.43 10.08
CA ASN A 137 1.14 -5.18 8.95
C ASN A 137 -0.32 -5.55 9.21
N LEU A 138 -1.14 -5.41 8.17
CA LEU A 138 -2.55 -5.79 8.12
C LEU A 138 -2.79 -6.67 6.89
N THR A 139 -3.91 -7.39 6.86
CA THR A 139 -4.30 -8.20 5.72
C THR A 139 -5.72 -7.87 5.27
N SER A 140 -5.99 -8.02 3.98
CA SER A 140 -7.33 -7.93 3.40
C SER A 140 -7.53 -9.02 2.36
N SER A 141 -8.72 -9.62 2.31
CA SER A 141 -9.13 -10.57 1.27
C SER A 141 -9.80 -9.90 0.07
N VAL A 142 -9.93 -8.57 0.11
CA VAL A 142 -10.60 -7.77 -0.93
C VAL A 142 -9.76 -6.54 -1.24
N ASN A 143 -10.07 -5.87 -2.35
CA ASN A 143 -9.32 -4.72 -2.87
C ASN A 143 -9.54 -3.40 -2.10
N LYS A 144 -9.82 -3.50 -0.81
CA LYS A 144 -10.02 -2.37 0.09
C LYS A 144 -9.69 -2.74 1.52
N ILE A 145 -9.37 -1.74 2.33
CA ILE A 145 -9.22 -1.90 3.78
C ILE A 145 -9.53 -0.59 4.50
N GLU A 146 -10.14 -0.71 5.67
CA GLU A 146 -10.19 0.37 6.67
C GLU A 146 -9.06 0.14 7.68
N ILE A 147 -8.22 1.15 7.85
CA ILE A 147 -7.10 1.14 8.79
C ILE A 147 -7.46 2.09 9.92
N THR A 148 -7.53 1.58 11.14
CA THR A 148 -7.92 2.34 12.33
C THR A 148 -6.76 2.50 13.31
N GLU A 149 -7.01 3.19 14.43
CA GLU A 149 -6.03 3.43 15.50
C GLU A 149 -4.82 4.25 15.02
N LEU A 150 -5.02 5.08 14.00
CA LEU A 150 -4.03 6.04 13.53
C LEU A 150 -4.01 7.27 14.46
N ILE A 151 -2.85 7.90 14.53
CA ILE A 151 -2.62 9.10 15.32
C ILE A 151 -3.11 10.30 14.49
N PRO A 152 -3.87 11.25 15.05
CA PRO A 152 -4.30 12.47 14.36
C PRO A 152 -3.15 13.34 13.83
N GLY A 153 -3.41 14.07 12.73
CA GLY A 153 -2.47 15.00 12.06
C GLY A 153 -1.10 14.41 11.72
N THR A 154 -1.00 13.10 11.57
CA THR A 154 0.25 12.36 11.48
C THR A 154 0.43 11.77 10.09
N MET A 155 1.67 11.81 9.58
CA MET A 155 2.05 11.26 8.29
C MET A 155 2.19 9.73 8.37
N TYR A 156 1.62 9.02 7.40
CA TYR A 156 1.76 7.59 7.23
C TYR A 156 2.16 7.26 5.79
N ASN A 157 3.04 6.28 5.63
CA ASN A 157 3.27 5.62 4.36
C ASN A 157 2.55 4.26 4.38
N PHE A 158 1.61 4.08 3.46
CA PHE A 158 0.85 2.84 3.31
C PHE A 158 1.33 2.10 2.07
N THR A 159 1.81 0.88 2.22
CA THR A 159 2.26 0.03 1.09
C THR A 159 1.38 -1.20 0.99
N VAL A 160 0.79 -1.45 -0.18
CA VAL A 160 -0.06 -2.62 -0.44
C VAL A 160 0.69 -3.60 -1.34
N PHE A 161 0.75 -4.86 -0.90
CA PHE A 161 1.34 -5.98 -1.62
C PHE A 161 0.22 -6.98 -1.96
N ALA A 162 0.15 -7.40 -3.22
CA ALA A 162 -0.66 -8.56 -3.59
C ALA A 162 0.08 -9.84 -3.21
N VAL A 163 -0.65 -10.81 -2.64
CA VAL A 163 -0.12 -12.08 -2.16
C VAL A 163 -0.87 -13.19 -2.89
N ALA A 164 -0.12 -14.13 -3.47
CA ALA A 164 -0.70 -15.27 -4.18
C ALA A 164 -1.47 -16.20 -3.22
N ASN A 165 -2.16 -17.17 -3.78
CA ASN A 165 -3.03 -18.08 -3.02
C ASN A 165 -2.26 -18.99 -2.04
N ASP A 166 -0.95 -19.11 -2.17
CA ASP A 166 -0.08 -19.77 -1.18
C ASP A 166 0.11 -18.95 0.10
N SER A 167 -0.37 -17.69 0.15
CA SER A 167 -0.20 -16.76 1.27
C SER A 167 1.25 -16.41 1.60
N GLU A 168 2.19 -16.72 0.70
CA GLU A 168 3.63 -16.53 0.90
C GLU A 168 4.26 -15.72 -0.24
N THR A 169 3.84 -15.97 -1.48
CA THR A 169 4.45 -15.31 -2.65
C THR A 169 3.88 -13.91 -2.84
N GLU A 170 4.69 -12.91 -2.48
CA GLU A 170 4.33 -11.49 -2.59
C GLU A 170 4.81 -10.85 -3.90
N GLY A 171 3.93 -10.02 -4.47
CA GLY A 171 4.24 -9.13 -5.58
C GLY A 171 5.00 -7.88 -5.13
N GLU A 172 5.24 -6.98 -6.08
CA GLU A 172 5.80 -5.67 -5.78
C GLU A 172 4.80 -4.80 -5.00
N GLY A 173 5.29 -4.10 -3.97
CA GLY A 173 4.47 -3.22 -3.15
C GLY A 173 4.26 -1.85 -3.77
N VAL A 174 3.04 -1.32 -3.69
CA VAL A 174 2.72 0.03 -4.14
C VAL A 174 2.37 0.91 -2.95
N SER A 175 2.96 2.09 -2.89
CA SER A 175 2.87 2.99 -1.73
C SER A 175 2.07 4.26 -1.99
N ILE A 176 1.39 4.75 -0.95
CA ILE A 176 0.79 6.09 -0.89
C ILE A 176 1.10 6.74 0.45
N ILE A 177 1.50 8.02 0.42
CA ILE A 177 1.77 8.81 1.62
C ILE A 177 0.57 9.71 1.90
N LEU A 178 0.05 9.66 3.13
CA LEU A 178 -1.11 10.44 3.55
C LEU A 178 -0.88 11.01 4.95
N TYR A 179 -1.63 12.06 5.28
CA TYR A 179 -1.73 12.58 6.64
C TYR A 179 -3.13 12.31 7.16
N THR A 180 -3.27 11.87 8.40
CA THR A 180 -4.58 11.87 9.06
C THR A 180 -5.02 13.31 9.35
N LYS A 181 -6.32 13.53 9.52
CA LYS A 181 -6.84 14.83 9.92
C LYS A 181 -6.44 15.14 11.38
N PRO A 182 -6.13 16.41 11.71
CA PRO A 182 -6.12 16.86 13.09
C PRO A 182 -7.45 16.58 13.80
N SER A 183 -7.41 16.32 15.11
CA SER A 183 -8.63 16.29 15.91
C SER A 183 -9.29 17.68 15.95
N PRO A 184 -10.62 17.75 16.14
CA PRO A 184 -11.28 19.02 16.47
C PRO A 184 -10.68 19.62 17.75
N VAL A 185 -10.60 20.94 17.82
CA VAL A 185 -10.15 21.62 19.05
C VAL A 185 -11.14 21.37 20.19
N LEU A 186 -10.66 21.31 21.42
CA LEU A 186 -11.46 21.05 22.61
C LEU A 186 -11.70 22.35 23.39
N ASP A 187 -12.74 22.36 24.22
CA ASP A 187 -13.03 23.42 25.20
C ASP A 187 -12.97 24.85 24.62
N LEU A 188 -13.51 25.05 23.41
CA LEU A 188 -13.57 26.38 22.78
C LEU A 188 -14.40 27.33 23.65
N LYS A 189 -13.73 28.33 24.24
CA LYS A 189 -14.32 29.29 25.18
C LYS A 189 -13.93 30.72 24.88
N ALA A 190 -14.83 31.64 25.24
CA ALA A 190 -14.56 33.06 25.23
C ALA A 190 -14.15 33.50 26.64
N GLU A 191 -12.90 33.91 26.78
CA GLU A 191 -12.35 34.46 28.03
C GLU A 191 -12.78 35.93 28.21
N TYR A 192 -13.03 36.62 27.10
CA TYR A 192 -13.51 37.99 27.10
C TYR A 192 -14.49 38.21 25.94
N VAL A 193 -15.59 38.89 26.24
CA VAL A 193 -16.57 39.36 25.26
C VAL A 193 -16.79 40.84 25.54
N GLY A 194 -16.32 41.69 24.62
CA GLY A 194 -16.56 43.12 24.62
C GLY A 194 -17.38 43.52 23.41
N THR A 195 -17.63 44.82 23.29
CA THR A 195 -18.51 45.39 22.25
C THR A 195 -17.94 45.33 20.84
N ASP A 196 -16.62 45.34 20.72
CA ASP A 196 -15.87 45.37 19.45
C ASP A 196 -14.78 44.31 19.35
N LYS A 197 -14.62 43.48 20.39
CA LYS A 197 -13.59 42.45 20.46
C LYS A 197 -13.98 41.24 21.31
N VAL A 198 -13.44 40.08 20.94
CA VAL A 198 -13.61 38.80 21.64
C VAL A 198 -12.26 38.09 21.75
N ASN A 199 -11.96 37.55 22.93
CA ASN A 199 -10.79 36.68 23.12
C ASN A 199 -11.24 35.23 23.26
N LEU A 200 -10.81 34.40 22.32
CA LEU A 200 -11.09 32.97 22.32
C LEU A 200 -9.87 32.18 22.76
N THR A 201 -10.12 31.07 23.45
CA THR A 201 -9.12 30.06 23.80
C THR A 201 -9.71 28.67 23.59
N TRP A 202 -8.84 27.71 23.30
CA TRP A 202 -9.20 26.30 23.12
C TRP A 202 -8.05 25.41 23.60
N VAL A 203 -8.26 24.11 23.55
CA VAL A 203 -7.29 23.07 23.94
C VAL A 203 -7.05 22.16 22.74
N MET A 204 -5.81 21.70 22.58
CA MET A 204 -5.43 20.74 21.54
C MET A 204 -4.58 19.63 22.18
N ASN A 205 -5.05 18.39 22.09
CA ASN A 205 -4.42 17.24 22.76
C ASN A 205 -3.77 16.24 21.79
N ASP A 206 -3.75 16.53 20.49
CA ASP A 206 -3.04 15.68 19.54
C ASP A 206 -1.55 15.67 19.87
N THR A 207 -0.94 14.50 19.76
CA THR A 207 0.51 14.35 19.94
C THR A 207 1.31 15.13 18.88
N ALA A 208 0.73 15.35 17.69
CA ALA A 208 1.34 16.14 16.61
C ALA A 208 1.05 17.65 16.69
N SER A 209 0.35 18.12 17.75
CA SER A 209 -0.17 19.50 17.85
C SER A 209 0.89 20.60 17.85
N ASP A 210 2.14 20.29 18.20
CA ASP A 210 3.28 21.22 18.14
C ASP A 210 3.51 21.77 16.71
N SER A 211 3.08 21.01 15.69
CA SER A 211 3.20 21.38 14.29
C SER A 211 1.96 22.09 13.74
N TYR A 212 0.93 22.35 14.55
CA TYR A 212 -0.34 22.86 14.06
C TYR A 212 -0.40 24.38 14.03
N THR A 213 -1.17 24.90 13.08
CA THR A 213 -1.76 26.23 13.12
C THR A 213 -3.27 26.11 13.23
N TYR A 214 -3.93 27.21 13.58
CA TYR A 214 -5.37 27.24 13.76
C TYR A 214 -5.97 28.29 12.83
N ARG A 215 -6.94 27.89 12.01
CA ARG A 215 -7.76 28.81 11.23
C ARG A 215 -9.02 29.13 12.02
N ILE A 216 -9.32 30.41 12.16
CA ILE A 216 -10.49 30.90 12.86
C ILE A 216 -11.39 31.60 11.85
N GLU A 217 -12.54 31.01 11.59
CA GLU A 217 -13.58 31.61 10.78
C GLU A 217 -14.51 32.43 11.67
N VAL A 218 -14.71 33.69 11.31
CA VAL A 218 -15.58 34.64 11.99
C VAL A 218 -16.69 35.01 11.01
N MET A 219 -17.90 34.54 11.31
CA MET A 219 -19.06 34.71 10.46
C MET A 219 -20.14 35.52 11.18
N ASN A 220 -20.68 36.52 10.49
CA ASN A 220 -21.97 37.12 10.82
C ASN A 220 -22.91 36.98 9.60
N ILE A 221 -24.12 37.55 9.70
CA ILE A 221 -25.15 37.42 8.65
C ILE A 221 -24.68 37.98 7.29
N THR A 222 -23.73 38.92 7.29
CA THR A 222 -23.32 39.70 6.11
C THR A 222 -21.88 39.46 5.67
N SER A 223 -21.05 38.80 6.47
CA SER A 223 -19.60 38.76 6.29
C SER A 223 -18.98 37.48 6.86
N ILE A 224 -17.94 36.99 6.20
CA ILE A 224 -17.07 35.90 6.64
C ILE A 224 -15.63 36.41 6.58
N ARG A 225 -14.88 36.24 7.67
CA ARG A 225 -13.46 36.58 7.77
C ARG A 225 -12.69 35.40 8.36
N ASN A 226 -11.53 35.09 7.79
CA ASN A 226 -10.60 34.11 8.36
C ASN A 226 -9.43 34.81 9.06
N LEU A 227 -9.03 34.28 10.21
CA LEU A 227 -7.79 34.60 10.91
C LEU A 227 -6.97 33.32 11.09
N THR A 228 -5.70 33.48 11.39
CA THR A 228 -4.79 32.38 11.72
C THR A 228 -4.12 32.63 13.05
N SER A 229 -3.95 31.58 13.86
CA SER A 229 -3.16 31.62 15.09
C SER A 229 -2.20 30.44 15.14
N SER A 230 -0.98 30.65 15.63
CA SER A 230 0.00 29.58 15.88
C SER A 230 -0.07 29.04 17.32
N VAL A 231 -1.01 29.57 18.13
CA VAL A 231 -1.22 29.19 19.52
C VAL A 231 -2.70 28.94 19.76
N THR A 232 -3.04 28.32 20.90
CA THR A 232 -4.43 27.94 21.22
C THR A 232 -5.29 29.09 21.76
N ARG A 233 -5.05 30.31 21.27
CA ARG A 233 -5.79 31.52 21.60
C ARG A 233 -5.75 32.53 20.47
N VAL A 234 -6.74 33.40 20.42
CA VAL A 234 -6.78 34.54 19.47
C VAL A 234 -7.59 35.68 20.06
N GLU A 235 -7.15 36.92 19.80
CA GLU A 235 -7.94 38.13 19.99
C GLU A 235 -8.54 38.51 18.63
N ILE A 236 -9.85 38.72 18.60
CA ILE A 236 -10.60 39.08 17.39
C ILE A 236 -11.15 40.48 17.62
N THR A 237 -10.83 41.40 16.71
CA THR A 237 -11.19 42.82 16.81
C THR A 237 -12.08 43.24 15.64
N GLU A 238 -12.51 44.50 15.64
CA GLU A 238 -13.35 45.10 14.58
C GLU A 238 -14.74 44.46 14.48
N LEU A 239 -15.27 44.00 15.62
CA LEU A 239 -16.61 43.44 15.72
C LEU A 239 -17.63 44.58 15.87
N ILE A 240 -18.85 44.31 15.41
CA ILE A 240 -19.95 45.27 15.44
C ILE A 240 -20.76 45.05 16.74
N PRO A 241 -20.94 46.08 17.59
CA PRO A 241 -21.75 45.96 18.79
C PRO A 241 -23.20 45.52 18.50
N GLY A 242 -23.79 44.74 19.40
CA GLY A 242 -25.11 44.13 19.28
C GLY A 242 -25.24 43.02 18.23
N THR A 243 -24.15 42.56 17.62
CA THR A 243 -24.20 41.64 16.47
C THR A 243 -23.87 40.21 16.87
N MET A 244 -24.65 39.25 16.35
CA MET A 244 -24.38 37.82 16.51
C MET A 244 -23.22 37.40 15.59
N TYR A 245 -22.25 36.69 16.16
CA TYR A 245 -21.16 36.06 15.45
C TYR A 245 -21.10 34.55 15.73
N ILE A 246 -20.74 33.78 14.71
CA ILE A 246 -20.34 32.38 14.81
C ILE A 246 -18.82 32.35 14.61
N PHE A 247 -18.11 31.86 15.62
CA PHE A 247 -16.67 31.67 15.61
C PHE A 247 -16.37 30.19 15.47
N THR A 248 -15.73 29.78 14.39
CA THR A 248 -15.37 28.38 14.15
C THR A 248 -13.85 28.23 14.09
N VAL A 249 -13.30 27.36 14.94
CA VAL A 249 -11.86 27.10 15.01
C VAL A 249 -11.56 25.74 14.42
N PHE A 250 -10.64 25.71 13.45
CA PHE A 250 -10.14 24.52 12.78
C PHE A 250 -8.66 24.33 13.13
N ALA A 251 -8.27 23.10 13.48
CA ALA A 251 -6.87 22.74 13.57
C ALA A 251 -6.34 22.39 12.17
N VAL A 252 -5.17 22.91 11.82
CA VAL A 252 -4.52 22.74 10.52
C VAL A 252 -3.11 22.22 10.74
N ALA A 253 -2.81 21.01 10.25
CA ALA A 253 -1.46 20.47 10.31
C ALA A 253 -0.56 21.27 9.35
N SER A 254 0.46 21.98 9.86
CA SER A 254 1.19 22.97 9.04
C SER A 254 1.95 22.36 7.87
N VAL A 255 2.40 21.11 7.99
CA VAL A 255 3.18 20.42 6.95
C VAL A 255 2.31 19.99 5.78
N SER A 256 1.15 19.39 6.07
CA SER A 256 0.25 18.87 5.03
C SER A 256 -0.80 19.88 4.57
N GLN A 257 -0.98 20.97 5.33
CA GLN A 257 -2.12 21.88 5.24
C GLN A 257 -3.47 21.16 5.39
N MET A 258 -3.46 19.97 5.98
CA MET A 258 -4.68 19.20 6.20
C MET A 258 -5.47 19.80 7.35
N GLU A 259 -6.72 20.12 7.06
CA GLU A 259 -7.64 20.72 8.01
C GLU A 259 -8.50 19.65 8.69
N GLY A 260 -8.60 19.75 10.01
CA GLY A 260 -9.52 18.96 10.83
C GLY A 260 -10.95 19.49 10.79
N GLU A 261 -11.82 18.91 11.61
CA GLU A 261 -13.18 19.47 11.73
C GLU A 261 -13.20 20.73 12.60
N GLY A 262 -14.09 21.66 12.24
CA GLY A 262 -14.23 22.94 12.92
C GLY A 262 -15.15 22.85 14.14
N VAL A 263 -14.75 23.49 15.24
CA VAL A 263 -15.59 23.64 16.43
C VAL A 263 -16.09 25.06 16.54
N SER A 264 -17.41 25.21 16.70
CA SER A 264 -18.08 26.51 16.63
C SER A 264 -18.56 27.01 17.99
N ARG A 265 -18.55 28.34 18.17
CA ARG A 265 -19.15 29.04 19.31
C ARG A 265 -19.89 30.28 18.83
N ILE A 266 -21.12 30.45 19.31
CA ILE A 266 -21.97 31.60 18.97
C ILE A 266 -21.92 32.61 20.12
N LEU A 267 -21.68 33.89 19.81
CA LEU A 267 -21.65 34.98 20.78
C LEU A 267 -22.31 36.23 20.21
N TYR A 268 -22.73 37.13 21.08
CA TYR A 268 -23.05 38.51 20.74
C TYR A 268 -21.95 39.41 21.29
N THR A 269 -21.48 40.34 20.47
CA THR A 269 -20.65 41.47 20.92
C THR A 269 -21.51 42.66 21.26
#